data_AF-A0A2M7BB96-F1
#
_entry.id   AF-A0A2M7BB96-F1
#
_cell.length_a   1.000
_cell.length_b   1.000
_cell.length_c   1.000
_cell.angle_alpha   90.00
_cell.angle_beta   90.00
_cell.angle_gamma   90.00
#
_symmetry.space_group_name_H-M   'P 1'
#
loop_
_entity.id
_entity.type
_entity.pdbx_description
1 polymer ?
#
loop_
_entity_poly.entity_id
_entity_poly.type
_entity_poly.pdbx_seq_one_letter_code
_entity_poly.pdbx_strand_id
1 'polypeptide(L)'
;EMSPAYNLFLLERKNLITEKAEALISRQKTRDIFDLYFILRNENLRKWLKLTREQREIIFNLLGERNQKEIDRELKNLLPRSYWPIIKDLPTVLKRELGKE
;
A
#
# COMPACT_ATOMS: atom_id res chain seq x y z
N GLU A 1 -1.06 24.47 -20.20
CA GLU A 1 0.38 24.78 -20.11
C GLU A 1 1.19 23.54 -20.48
N MET A 2 2.24 23.70 -21.29
CA MET A 2 3.24 22.65 -21.50
C MET A 2 4.43 22.93 -20.58
N SER A 3 4.80 21.95 -19.77
CA SER A 3 6.04 21.99 -19.00
C SER A 3 7.23 21.62 -19.90
N PRO A 4 8.42 22.22 -19.68
CA PRO A 4 9.63 21.87 -20.43
C PRO A 4 10.04 20.42 -20.19
N ALA A 5 10.74 19.80 -21.15
CA ALA A 5 11.29 18.46 -20.98
C ALA A 5 12.38 18.45 -19.89
N TYR A 6 12.36 17.44 -19.02
CA TYR A 6 13.34 17.26 -17.96
C TYR A 6 13.70 15.79 -17.76
N ASN A 7 14.89 15.54 -17.25
CA ASN A 7 15.36 14.21 -16.90
C ASN A 7 14.78 13.78 -15.54
N LEU A 8 14.27 12.56 -15.48
CA LEU A 8 13.73 11.96 -14.26
C LEU A 8 14.63 10.80 -13.84
N PHE A 9 15.29 10.93 -12.68
CA PHE A 9 16.06 9.84 -12.08
C PHE A 9 15.15 9.06 -11.13
N LEU A 10 14.81 7.84 -11.53
CA LEU A 10 13.95 6.97 -10.74
C LEU A 10 14.76 5.87 -10.06
N LEU A 11 14.35 5.53 -8.84
CA LEU A 11 14.83 4.33 -8.19
C LEU A 11 14.39 3.09 -8.99
N GLU A 12 15.22 2.05 -8.97
CA GLU A 12 14.84 0.75 -9.53
C GLU A 12 13.52 0.29 -8.89
N ARG A 13 12.58 -0.19 -9.72
CA ARG A 13 11.23 -0.57 -9.27
C ARG A 13 11.26 -1.59 -8.15
N LYS A 14 12.17 -2.55 -8.20
CA LYS A 14 12.37 -3.54 -7.14
C LYS A 14 12.65 -2.88 -5.81
N ASN A 15 13.61 -1.97 -5.75
CA ASN A 15 14.01 -1.28 -4.52
C ASN A 15 12.86 -0.39 -4.02
N LEU A 16 12.20 0.34 -4.92
CA LEU A 16 11.03 1.17 -4.58
C LEU A 16 9.91 0.36 -3.91
N ILE A 17 9.62 -0.84 -4.42
CA ILE A 17 8.56 -1.70 -3.88
C ILE A 17 8.97 -2.33 -2.54
N THR A 18 10.23 -2.75 -2.40
CA THR A 18 10.76 -3.26 -1.13
C THR A 18 10.68 -2.18 -0.04
N GLU A 19 11.17 -0.97 -0.32
CA GLU A 19 11.16 0.14 0.63
C GLU A 19 9.73 0.56 1.01
N LYS A 20 8.75 0.44 0.10
CA LYS A 20 7.33 0.67 0.40
C LYS A 20 6.80 -0.30 1.46
N ALA A 21 7.14 -1.58 1.35
CA ALA A 21 6.74 -2.60 2.32
C ALA A 21 7.41 -2.38 3.69
N GLU A 22 8.71 -2.09 3.70
CA GLU A 22 9.46 -1.76 4.92
C GLU A 22 8.93 -0.49 5.60
N ALA A 23 8.54 0.50 4.81
CA ALA A 23 7.94 1.74 5.31
C ALA A 23 6.58 1.51 5.99
N LEU A 24 5.76 0.59 5.48
CA LEU A 24 4.52 0.20 6.15
C LEU A 24 4.81 -0.44 7.51
N ILE A 25 5.79 -1.34 7.59
CA ILE A 25 6.14 -2.03 8.83
C ILE A 25 6.72 -1.07 9.87
N SER A 26 7.64 -0.19 9.45
CA SER A 26 8.36 0.72 10.34
C SER A 26 7.54 1.93 10.78
N ARG A 27 6.81 2.58 9.86
CA ARG A 27 6.10 3.85 10.12
C ARG A 27 4.61 3.65 10.39
N GLN A 28 4.04 2.56 9.87
CA GLN A 28 2.64 2.19 10.04
C GLN A 28 1.65 3.30 9.65
N LYS A 29 1.98 4.10 8.64
CA LYS A 29 1.10 5.18 8.17
C LYS A 29 -0.02 4.61 7.32
N THR A 30 -1.22 5.17 7.45
CA THR A 30 -2.41 4.75 6.68
C THR A 30 -2.19 4.79 5.16
N ARG A 31 -1.43 5.77 4.66
CA ARG A 31 -1.08 5.85 3.23
C ARG A 31 -0.27 4.63 2.75
N ASP A 32 0.59 4.08 3.60
CA ASP A 32 1.46 2.96 3.26
C ASP A 32 0.62 1.66 3.17
N ILE A 33 -0.53 1.59 3.87
CA ILE A 33 -1.53 0.51 3.73
C ILE A 33 -2.14 0.53 2.32
N PHE A 34 -2.51 1.73 1.84
CA PHE A 34 -3.06 1.87 0.49
C PHE A 34 -2.01 1.61 -0.60
N ASP A 35 -0.77 2.04 -0.39
CA ASP A 35 0.34 1.72 -1.30
C ASP A 35 0.49 0.21 -1.44
N LEU A 36 0.47 -0.55 -0.33
CA LEU A 36 0.53 -2.01 -0.37
C LEU A 36 -0.68 -2.61 -1.11
N TYR A 37 -1.89 -2.10 -0.88
CA TYR A 37 -3.09 -2.52 -1.64
C TYR A 37 -2.89 -2.32 -3.15
N PHE A 38 -2.39 -1.16 -3.56
CA PHE A 38 -2.16 -0.84 -4.96
C PHE A 38 -1.12 -1.75 -5.60
N ILE A 39 -0.03 -2.04 -4.87
CA ILE A 39 1.02 -2.96 -5.31
C ILE A 39 0.48 -4.38 -5.48
N LEU A 40 -0.27 -4.90 -4.51
CA LEU A 40 -0.85 -6.24 -4.56
C LEU A 40 -1.89 -6.40 -5.67
N ARG A 41 -2.67 -5.34 -5.94
CA ARG A 41 -3.70 -5.37 -7.00
C ARG A 41 -3.12 -5.27 -8.41
N ASN A 42 -1.90 -4.76 -8.57
CA ASN A 42 -1.25 -4.57 -9.86
C ASN A 42 -0.17 -5.63 -10.09
N GLU A 43 -0.43 -6.59 -10.99
CA GLU A 43 0.48 -7.70 -11.29
C GLU A 43 1.89 -7.25 -11.68
N ASN A 44 2.02 -6.12 -12.39
CA ASN A 44 3.31 -5.58 -12.81
C ASN A 44 4.16 -5.05 -11.65
N LEU A 45 3.51 -4.69 -10.53
CA LEU A 45 4.17 -4.25 -9.30
C LEU A 45 4.35 -5.41 -8.32
N ARG A 46 3.31 -6.24 -8.17
CA ARG A 46 3.29 -7.41 -7.28
C ARG A 46 4.47 -8.35 -7.49
N LYS A 47 4.91 -8.56 -8.74
CA LYS A 47 6.08 -9.42 -9.03
C LYS A 47 7.39 -8.97 -8.36
N TRP A 48 7.46 -7.71 -7.94
CA TRP A 48 8.62 -7.15 -7.23
C TRP A 48 8.45 -7.17 -5.70
N LEU A 49 7.24 -7.40 -5.20
CA LEU A 49 6.94 -7.46 -3.79
C LEU A 49 7.39 -8.81 -3.23
N LYS A 50 8.44 -8.79 -2.41
CA LYS A 50 8.95 -9.98 -1.71
C LYS A 50 8.79 -9.77 -0.21
N LEU A 51 7.72 -10.32 0.35
CA LEU A 51 7.49 -10.33 1.80
C LEU A 51 7.91 -11.66 2.39
N THR A 52 8.74 -11.62 3.44
CA THR A 52 9.01 -12.78 4.29
C THR A 52 7.74 -13.16 5.06
N ARG A 53 7.69 -14.38 5.60
CA ARG A 53 6.58 -14.83 6.45
C ARG A 53 6.36 -13.91 7.64
N GLU A 54 7.44 -13.53 8.32
CA GLU A 54 7.41 -12.61 9.46
C GLU A 54 6.84 -11.24 9.07
N GLN A 55 7.29 -10.67 7.95
CA GLN A 55 6.75 -9.39 7.45
C GLN A 55 5.25 -9.48 7.17
N ARG A 56 4.77 -10.60 6.61
CA ARG A 56 3.33 -10.82 6.39
C ARG A 56 2.56 -10.89 7.70
N GLU A 57 3.07 -11.60 8.70
CA GLU A 57 2.44 -11.71 10.01
C GLU A 57 2.36 -10.34 10.71
N ILE A 58 3.43 -9.53 10.65
CA ILE A 58 3.44 -8.16 11.18
C ILE A 58 2.39 -7.30 10.48
N ILE A 59 2.34 -7.31 9.14
CA ILE A 59 1.34 -6.55 8.38
C ILE A 59 -0.07 -7.04 8.72
N PHE A 60 -0.29 -8.35 8.84
CA PHE A 60 -1.59 -8.92 9.16
C PHE A 60 -2.10 -8.46 10.53
N ASN A 61 -1.23 -8.45 11.54
CA ASN A 61 -1.53 -7.97 12.89
C ASN A 61 -1.81 -6.47 12.89
N LEU A 62 -0.96 -5.67 12.22
CA LEU A 62 -1.16 -4.23 12.07
C LEU A 62 -2.53 -3.90 11.48
N LEU A 63 -2.97 -4.64 10.46
CA LEU A 63 -4.31 -4.46 9.86
C LEU A 63 -5.45 -4.85 10.80
N GLY A 64 -5.21 -5.69 11.81
CA GLY A 64 -6.19 -6.05 12.83
C GLY A 64 -6.38 -5.01 13.92
N GLU A 65 -5.33 -4.26 14.24
CA GLU A 65 -5.32 -3.28 15.34
C GLU A 65 -5.83 -1.89 14.90
N ARG A 66 -5.83 -1.60 13.59
CA ARG A 66 -6.16 -0.28 13.07
C ARG A 66 -7.65 0.04 13.11
N ASN A 67 -7.96 1.27 13.51
CA ASN A 67 -9.34 1.77 13.51
C ASN A 67 -9.80 2.11 12.08
N GLN A 68 -10.79 1.38 11.58
CA GLN A 68 -11.34 1.59 10.23
C GLN A 68 -11.86 3.02 9.99
N LYS A 69 -12.42 3.69 11.00
CA LYS A 69 -12.92 5.08 10.83
C LYS A 69 -11.77 6.07 10.60
N GLU A 70 -10.63 5.83 11.23
CA GLU A 70 -9.43 6.66 11.06
C GLU A 70 -8.83 6.45 9.67
N ILE A 71 -8.72 5.19 9.22
CA ILE A 71 -8.29 4.85 7.86
C ILE A 71 -9.16 5.56 6.83
N ASP A 72 -10.49 5.48 7.00
CA ASP A 72 -11.46 6.08 6.08
C ASP A 72 -11.31 7.60 6.01
N ARG A 73 -11.21 8.27 7.16
CA ARG A 73 -11.02 9.72 7.24
C ARG A 73 -9.73 10.16 6.57
N GLU A 74 -8.62 9.50 6.86
CA GLU A 74 -7.30 9.89 6.32
C GLU A 74 -7.21 9.64 4.82
N LEU A 75 -7.59 8.45 4.35
CA LEU A 75 -7.45 8.10 2.93
C LEU A 75 -8.41 8.87 2.04
N LYS A 76 -9.62 9.22 2.51
CA LYS A 76 -10.54 10.07 1.73
C LYS A 76 -9.99 11.46 1.44
N ASN A 77 -9.13 11.99 2.31
CA ASN A 77 -8.45 13.27 2.11
C ASN A 77 -7.27 13.16 1.13
N LEU A 78 -6.71 11.96 0.97
CA LEU A 78 -5.53 11.71 0.12
C LEU A 78 -5.90 11.14 -1.26
N LEU A 79 -7.08 10.55 -1.40
CA LEU A 79 -7.47 9.77 -2.58
C LEU A 79 -8.74 10.29 -3.24
N PRO A 80 -8.83 10.20 -4.59
CA PRO A 80 -10.05 10.49 -5.33
C PRO A 80 -11.27 9.69 -4.86
N ARG A 81 -12.47 10.26 -5.07
CA ARG A 81 -13.75 9.63 -4.70
C ARG A 81 -13.96 8.24 -5.30
N SER A 82 -13.35 7.95 -6.44
CA SER A 82 -13.39 6.63 -7.08
C SER A 82 -12.79 5.51 -6.21
N TYR A 83 -11.87 5.82 -5.30
CA TYR A 83 -11.29 4.86 -4.36
C TYR A 83 -12.05 4.77 -3.03
N TRP A 84 -13.04 5.62 -2.78
CA TRP A 84 -13.77 5.57 -1.50
C TRP A 84 -14.50 4.26 -1.22
N PRO A 85 -15.04 3.53 -2.22
CA PRO A 85 -15.64 2.21 -1.95
C PRO A 85 -14.63 1.20 -1.41
N ILE A 86 -13.38 1.20 -1.89
CA ILE A 86 -12.36 0.25 -1.41
C ILE A 86 -11.85 0.62 -0.02
N ILE A 87 -11.73 1.92 0.28
CA ILE A 87 -11.25 2.42 1.57
C ILE A 87 -12.10 1.90 2.74
N LYS A 88 -13.42 1.77 2.53
CA LYS A 88 -14.39 1.34 3.57
C LYS A 88 -14.10 -0.02 4.18
N ASP A 89 -13.42 -0.90 3.46
CA ASP A 89 -13.09 -2.26 3.90
C ASP A 89 -11.64 -2.65 3.57
N LEU A 90 -10.77 -1.65 3.49
CA LEU A 90 -9.39 -1.80 3.01
C LEU A 90 -8.59 -2.85 3.81
N PRO A 91 -8.63 -2.90 5.15
CA PRO A 91 -7.89 -3.90 5.93
C PRO A 91 -8.33 -5.33 5.60
N THR A 92 -9.64 -5.57 5.47
CA THR A 92 -10.20 -6.88 5.14
C THR A 92 -9.76 -7.32 3.74
N VAL A 93 -9.86 -6.41 2.76
CA VAL A 93 -9.42 -6.70 1.40
C VAL A 93 -7.93 -7.02 1.37
N LEU A 94 -7.11 -6.25 2.08
CA LEU A 94 -5.66 -6.45 2.11
C LEU A 94 -5.28 -7.79 2.77
N LYS A 95 -5.92 -8.15 3.89
CA LYS A 95 -5.73 -9.47 4.53
C LYS A 95 -6.06 -10.62 3.58
N ARG A 96 -7.15 -10.50 2.81
CA ARG A 96 -7.52 -11.49 1.81
C ARG A 96 -6.49 -11.60 0.69
N GLU A 97 -5.96 -10.48 0.20
CA GLU A 97 -4.92 -10.52 -0.84
C GLU A 97 -3.60 -11.10 -0.31
N LEU A 98 -3.22 -10.81 0.94
CA LEU A 98 -2.02 -11.38 1.58
C LEU A 98 -2.11 -12.89 1.83
N GLY A 99 -3.32 -13.41 2.09
CA GLY A 99 -3.57 -14.84 2.33
C GLY A 99 -3.80 -15.70 1.07
N LYS A 100 -3.81 -15.08 -0.13
CA LYS A 100 -3.86 -15.79 -1.42
C LYS A 100 -2.48 -16.27 -1.91
N GLU A 101 -1.42 -16.02 -1.13
CA GLU A 101 -0.03 -16.43 -1.37
C GLU A 101 0.43 -17.41 -0.30
#